data_AF-A0AA43DNA9-F1
#
_entry.id   AF-A0AA43DNA9-F1
#
_cell.length_a   1.000
_cell.length_b   1.000
_cell.length_c   1.000
_cell.angle_alpha   90.00
_cell.angle_beta   90.00
_cell.angle_gamma   90.00
#
_symmetry.space_group_name_H-M   'P 1'
#
loop_
_entity.id
_entity.type
_entity.pdbx_description
1 polymer ?
#
loop_
_entity_poly.entity_id
_entity_poly.type
_entity_poly.pdbx_seq_one_letter_code
_entity_poly.pdbx_strand_id
1 'polypeptide(L)' 'MERLRTLSEAECYERCYGWRHTEDTVKILYREPDATAEPSDVGERLRMLLELRLDGRDAEAA' A
#
# COMPACT_ATOMS: atom_id res chain seq x y z
N MET A 1 8.14 32.21 -30.96
CA MET A 1 8.34 31.05 -30.06
C MET A 1 8.58 31.61 -28.66
N GLU A 2 7.55 31.66 -27.85
CA GLU A 2 7.64 32.18 -26.47
C GLU A 2 8.32 31.11 -25.60
N ARG A 3 9.37 31.46 -24.85
CA ARG A 3 10.05 30.50 -23.97
C ARG A 3 9.17 30.21 -22.77
N LEU A 4 8.68 28.98 -22.67
CA LEU A 4 7.95 28.52 -21.49
C LEU A 4 8.86 28.54 -20.26
N ARG A 5 8.31 28.93 -19.11
CA ARG A 5 9.03 28.87 -17.83
C ARG A 5 9.36 27.43 -17.45
N THR A 6 10.48 27.23 -16.77
CA THR A 6 10.82 25.95 -16.14
C THR A 6 9.84 25.67 -15.00
N LEU A 7 9.35 24.44 -14.92
CA LEU A 7 8.52 23.98 -13.80
C LEU A 7 9.41 23.58 -12.63
N SER A 8 8.93 23.83 -11.42
CA SER A 8 9.48 23.25 -10.19
C SER A 8 9.16 21.76 -10.10
N GLU A 9 9.86 21.04 -9.23
CA GLU A 9 9.62 19.61 -8.99
C GLU A 9 8.18 19.33 -8.51
N ALA A 10 7.65 20.19 -7.64
CA ALA A 10 6.26 20.11 -7.17
C ALA A 10 5.26 20.22 -8.33
N GLU A 11 5.43 21.22 -9.21
CA GLU A 11 4.57 21.42 -10.38
C GLU A 11 4.66 20.26 -11.39
N CYS A 12 5.84 19.63 -11.51
CA CYS A 12 6.00 18.41 -12.29
C CYS A 12 5.22 17.25 -11.68
N TYR A 13 5.33 17.05 -10.36
CA TYR A 13 4.61 16.01 -9.63
C TYR A 13 3.09 16.17 -9.73
N GLU A 14 2.58 17.39 -9.55
CA GLU A 14 1.16 17.71 -9.68
C GLU A 14 0.62 17.40 -11.08
N ARG A 15 1.36 17.76 -12.14
CA ARG A 15 0.96 17.47 -13.52
C ARG A 15 0.99 15.99 -13.85
N CYS A 16 1.96 15.24 -13.32
CA CYS A 16 2.13 13.83 -13.62
C CYS A 16 1.14 12.94 -12.85
N TYR A 17 0.86 13.27 -11.59
CA TYR A 17 0.10 12.41 -10.69
C TYR A 17 -1.25 13.01 -10.26
N GLY A 18 -1.58 14.21 -10.75
CA GLY A 18 -2.90 14.82 -10.54
C GLY A 18 -3.16 15.23 -9.10
N TRP A 19 -2.10 15.60 -8.34
CA TRP A 19 -2.23 15.99 -6.94
C TRP A 19 -3.08 17.27 -6.82
N ARG A 20 -4.38 17.09 -6.58
CA ARG A 20 -5.26 18.15 -6.12
C ARG A 20 -5.23 18.11 -4.60
N HIS A 21 -4.68 19.16 -3.98
CA HIS A 21 -4.64 19.41 -2.54
C HIS A 21 -6.00 19.30 -1.79
N THR A 22 -7.09 18.91 -2.46
CA THR A 22 -8.45 18.82 -1.93
C THR A 22 -8.88 17.44 -1.46
N GLU A 23 -8.26 16.33 -1.90
CA GLU A 23 -8.69 14.98 -1.49
C GLU A 23 -7.50 14.13 -1.06
N ASP A 24 -6.96 14.45 0.10
CA ASP A 24 -5.83 13.76 0.72
C ASP A 24 -6.31 12.55 1.54
N THR A 25 -7.06 11.62 0.94
CA THR A 25 -7.55 10.46 1.71
C THR A 25 -7.47 9.16 0.93
N VAL A 26 -6.53 8.31 1.38
CA VAL A 26 -6.68 6.86 1.29
C VAL A 26 -8.03 6.51 1.90
N LYS A 27 -8.96 6.00 1.08
CA LYS A 27 -10.29 5.60 1.54
C LYS A 27 -10.22 4.17 2.07
N ILE A 28 -10.47 3.99 3.36
CA ILE A 28 -10.66 2.66 3.94
C ILE A 28 -12.01 2.14 3.46
N LEU A 29 -11.99 1.15 2.58
CA LEU A 29 -13.20 0.42 2.17
C LEU A 29 -13.42 -0.70 3.17
N TYR A 30 -14.49 -0.59 3.97
CA TYR A 30 -14.90 -1.67 4.85
C TYR A 30 -15.53 -2.78 4.01
N ARG A 31 -14.87 -3.93 3.97
CA ARG A 31 -15.45 -5.17 3.46
C ARG A 31 -15.76 -6.05 4.66
N GLU A 32 -17.02 -6.42 4.84
CA GLU A 32 -17.36 -7.41 5.86
C GLU A 32 -16.58 -8.70 5.58
N PRO A 33 -15.83 -9.23 6.56
CA PRO A 33 -15.17 -10.51 6.38
C PRO A 33 -16.25 -11.57 6.15
N ASP A 34 -16.12 -12.31 5.07
CA ASP A 34 -16.99 -13.44 4.82
C ASP A 34 -16.64 -14.54 5.84
N ALA A 35 -17.44 -14.65 6.90
CA ALA A 35 -17.24 -15.62 7.97
C ALA A 35 -17.39 -17.07 7.48
N THR A 36 -17.92 -17.29 6.26
CA THR A 36 -18.05 -18.60 5.64
C THR A 36 -16.96 -18.89 4.61
N ALA A 37 -16.07 -17.92 4.34
CA ALA A 37 -14.95 -18.13 3.44
C ALA A 37 -13.92 -19.04 4.13
N GLU A 38 -13.92 -20.30 3.71
CA GLU A 38 -12.83 -21.23 4.03
C GLU A 38 -11.51 -20.64 3.52
N PRO A 39 -10.44 -20.67 4.35
CA PRO A 39 -9.13 -20.22 3.89
C PRO A 39 -8.74 -21.06 2.68
N SER A 40 -8.41 -20.38 1.57
CA SER A 40 -7.88 -21.07 0.40
C SER A 40 -6.61 -21.83 0.80
N ASP A 41 -6.38 -23.02 0.24
CA ASP A 41 -5.16 -23.82 0.47
C ASP A 41 -3.89 -22.98 0.20
N VAL A 42 -3.93 -22.08 -0.78
CA VAL A 42 -2.85 -21.12 -1.05
C VAL A 42 -2.64 -20.14 0.11
N GLY A 43 -3.73 -19.56 0.64
CA GLY A 43 -3.68 -18.64 1.78
C GLY A 43 -3.15 -19.32 3.04
N GLU A 44 -3.54 -20.57 3.27
CA GLU A 44 -3.07 -21.35 4.41
C GLU A 44 -1.57 -21.68 4.32
N ARG A 45 -1.09 -22.05 3.13
CA ARG A 45 0.36 -22.23 2.88
C ARG A 45 1.14 -20.94 3.11
N LEU A 46 0.60 -19.79 2.69
CA LEU A 46 1.23 -18.49 2.93
C LEU A 46 1.25 -18.12 4.42
N ARG A 47 0.17 -18.43 5.17
CA ARG A 47 0.11 -18.24 6.62
C ARG A 47 1.21 -19.02 7.32
N MET A 48 1.35 -20.31 7.02
CA MET A 48 2.41 -21.17 7.61
C MET A 48 3.82 -20.64 7.33
N LEU A 49 4.08 -20.18 6.09
CA LEU A 49 5.37 -19.62 5.71
C LEU A 49 5.70 -18.30 6.40
N LEU A 50 4.67 -17.51 6.74
CA LEU A 50 4.82 -16.28 7.51
C LEU A 50 5.12 -16.59 8.97
N GLU A 51 4.37 -17.51 9.59
CA GLU A 51 4.56 -17.92 10.99
C GLU A 51 5.99 -18.42 11.24
N LEU A 52 6.50 -19.28 10.35
CA LEU A 52 7.90 -19.75 10.41
C LEU A 52 8.93 -18.61 10.39
N ARG A 53 8.64 -17.53 9.66
CA ARG A 53 9.54 -16.35 9.60
C ARG A 53 9.40 -15.46 10.82
N LEU A 54 8.20 -15.38 11.41
CA LEU A 54 7.96 -14.60 12.62
C LEU A 54 8.64 -15.24 13.84
N ASP A 55 8.53 -16.56 14.01
CA ASP A 55 9.22 -17.29 15.09
C ASP A 55 10.75 -17.13 15.02
N GLY A 56 11.30 -16.94 13.81
CA GLY A 56 12.72 -16.65 13.61
C GLY A 56 13.17 -15.24 13.99
N ARG A 57 12.24 -14.29 14.22
CA ARG A 57 12.55 -12.88 14.56
C ARG A 57 12.71 -12.61 16.05
N ASP A 58 12.29 -13.53 16.92
CA ASP A 58 12.37 -13.34 18.39
C ASP A 58 13.80 -13.22 18.92
N ALA A 59 14.83 -13.52 18.11
CA ALA A 59 16.23 -13.33 18.46
C ALA A 59 16.73 -11.86 18.33
N GLU A 60 15.99 -10.98 17.65
CA GLU A 60 16.44 -9.60 17.36
C GLU A 60 15.82 -8.55 18.30
N ALA A 61 14.91 -8.96 19.19
CA ALA A 61 14.16 -8.09 20.11
C ALA A 61 14.46 -8.32 21.61
N ALA A 62 15.49 -9.10 21.94
CA ALA A 62 15.93 -9.42 23.31
C ALA A 62 17.24 -8.72 23.69
#